data_AF-A0A961UUR2-F1
#
_entry.id   AF-A0A961UUR2-F1
#
_cell.length_a   1.000
_cell.length_b   1.000
_cell.length_c   1.000
_cell.angle_alpha   90.00
_cell.angle_beta   90.00
_cell.angle_gamma   90.00
#
_symmetry.space_group_name_H-M   'P 1'
#
loop_
_entity.id
_entity.type
_entity.pdbx_description
1 polymer ?
#
loop_
_entity_poly.entity_id
_entity_poly.type
_entity_poly.pdbx_seq_one_letter_code
_entity_poly.pdbx_strand_id
1 'polypeptide(L)' 'MNAEAEAIRLALDLMHVPSRLKLIRDQPLPVGVGILLRIAAGEEDACEQAVGLTGRSRSDVCRAAAFFIE' A
#
# COMPACT_ATOMS: atom_id res chain seq x y z
N MET A 1 -10.91 8.59 9.62
CA MET A 1 -10.37 7.92 8.41
C MET A 1 -8.88 7.71 8.65
N ASN A 2 -8.36 6.49 8.49
CA ASN A 2 -6.93 6.22 8.66
C ASN A 2 -6.24 6.29 7.30
N ALA A 3 -5.37 7.29 7.10
CA ALA A 3 -4.69 7.56 5.83
C ALA A 3 -3.77 6.43 5.39
N GLU A 4 -3.15 5.71 6.33
CA GLU A 4 -2.31 4.54 6.05
C GLU A 4 -3.15 3.41 5.47
N ALA A 5 -4.32 3.15 6.07
CA ALA A 5 -5.25 2.14 5.58
C ALA A 5 -5.75 2.46 4.17
N GLU A 6 -5.96 3.73 3.85
CA GLU A 6 -6.35 4.18 2.50
C GLU A 6 -5.22 4.01 1.48
N ALA A 7 -3.98 4.36 1.85
CA ALA A 7 -2.81 4.13 1.00
C ALA A 7 -2.60 2.63 0.71
N ILE A 8 -2.76 1.77 1.72
CA ILE A 8 -2.63 0.30 1.53
C ILE A 8 -3.74 -0.23 0.63
N ARG A 9 -4.99 0.21 0.80
CA ARG A 9 -6.09 -0.19 -0.09
C ARG A 9 -5.86 0.26 -1.52
N LEU A 10 -5.35 1.48 -1.71
CA LEU A 10 -4.98 1.96 -3.05
C LEU A 10 -3.91 1.07 -3.67
N ALA A 11 -2.84 0.74 -2.93
CA ALA A 11 -1.79 -0.15 -3.43
C ALA A 11 -2.34 -1.55 -3.81
N LEU A 12 -3.23 -2.11 -2.99
CA LEU A 12 -3.92 -3.38 -3.28
C LEU A 12 -4.79 -3.27 -4.54
N ASP A 13 -5.53 -2.18 -4.70
CA ASP A 13 -6.39 -1.95 -5.86
C ASP A 13 -5.57 -1.81 -7.16
N LEU A 14 -4.44 -1.13 -7.09
CA LEU A 14 -3.53 -0.96 -8.23
C LEU A 14 -2.85 -2.28 -8.62
N MET A 15 -2.44 -3.07 -7.63
CA MET A 15 -1.87 -4.40 -7.86
C MET A 15 -2.89 -5.33 -8.56
N HIS A 16 -4.17 -5.28 -8.16
CA HIS A 16 -5.22 -6.08 -8.79
C HIS A 16 -5.71 -5.51 -10.13
N VAL A 17 -5.65 -4.18 -10.31
CA VAL A 17 -6.12 -3.49 -11.52
C VAL A 17 -5.06 -2.50 -12.03
N PRO A 18 -3.96 -2.97 -12.63
CA PRO A 18 -2.84 -2.11 -13.05
C PRO A 18 -3.22 -1.06 -14.11
N SER A 19 -4.32 -1.26 -14.85
CA SER A 19 -4.83 -0.28 -15.81
C SER A 19 -5.22 1.06 -15.15
N ARG A 20 -5.52 1.06 -13.85
CA ARG A 20 -5.81 2.29 -13.06
C ARG A 20 -4.56 3.12 -12.78
N LEU A 21 -3.37 2.55 -12.89
CA LEU A 21 -2.11 3.23 -12.59
C LEU A 21 -1.91 4.45 -13.50
N LYS A 22 -2.30 4.35 -14.78
CA LYS A 22 -2.29 5.47 -15.73
C LYS A 22 -3.17 6.65 -15.31
N LEU A 23 -4.25 6.39 -14.57
CA LEU A 23 -5.21 7.42 -14.15
C LEU A 23 -4.72 8.19 -12.92
N ILE A 24 -3.91 7.54 -12.08
CA ILE A 24 -3.50 8.10 -10.79
C ILE A 24 -2.03 8.56 -10.77
N ARG A 25 -1.23 8.22 -11.78
CA ARG A 25 0.22 8.52 -11.80
C ARG A 25 0.53 10.01 -11.67
N ASP A 26 -0.34 10.85 -12.22
CA ASP A 26 -0.17 12.31 -12.21
C ASP A 26 -0.89 12.97 -11.02
N GLN A 27 -1.38 12.18 -10.06
CA GLN A 27 -1.99 12.66 -8.83
C GLN A 27 -0.95 12.81 -7.71
N PRO A 28 -1.21 13.64 -6.69
CA PRO A 28 -0.37 13.70 -5.50
C PRO A 28 -0.22 12.32 -4.83
N LEU A 29 0.94 12.09 -4.22
CA LEU A 29 1.14 10.89 -3.40
C LEU A 29 0.09 10.81 -2.28
N PRO A 30 -0.43 9.61 -1.96
CA PRO A 30 -1.31 9.43 -0.82
C PRO A 30 -0.62 9.87 0.48
N VAL A 31 -1.35 10.58 1.35
CA VAL A 31 -0.82 11.04 2.65
C VAL A 31 -0.23 9.89 3.47
N GLY A 32 -0.84 8.71 3.42
CA GLY A 32 -0.39 7.51 4.14
C GLY A 32 0.71 6.71 3.45
N VAL A 33 1.34 7.20 2.38
CA VAL A 33 2.32 6.43 1.59
C VAL A 33 3.51 5.93 2.41
N GLY A 34 3.85 6.61 3.50
CA GLY A 34 4.96 6.23 4.38
C GLY A 34 4.89 4.78 4.85
N ILE A 35 3.69 4.24 5.13
CA ILE A 35 3.55 2.85 5.56
C ILE A 35 3.96 1.86 4.46
N LEU A 36 3.66 2.17 3.19
CA LEU A 36 4.03 1.33 2.05
C LEU A 36 5.54 1.28 1.87
N LEU A 37 6.22 2.42 2.04
CA LEU A 37 7.69 2.50 1.94
C LEU A 37 8.38 1.67 3.03
N ARG A 38 7.87 1.74 4.27
CA ARG A 38 8.39 0.95 5.41
C ARG A 38 8.20 -0.55 5.20
N ILE A 39 7.02 -0.96 4.72
CA ILE A 39 6.75 -2.37 4.37
C ILE A 39 7.69 -2.83 3.25
N ALA A 40 7.88 -2.02 2.21
CA ALA A 40 8.77 -2.36 1.10
C ALA A 40 10.24 -2.41 1.53
N ALA A 41 10.63 -1.65 2.56
CA ALA A 41 11.94 -1.72 3.21
C ALA A 41 12.13 -2.94 4.13
N GLY A 42 11.08 -3.73 4.35
CA GLY A 42 11.12 -4.93 5.18
C GLY A 42 10.90 -4.70 6.68
N GLU A 43 10.37 -3.54 7.08
CA GLU A 43 10.05 -3.25 8.48
C GLU A 43 8.85 -4.08 8.95
N GLU A 44 9.07 -5.01 9.90
CA GLU A 44 8.05 -5.97 10.33
C GLU A 44 6.88 -5.33 11.06
N ASP A 45 7.15 -4.33 11.90
CA ASP A 45 6.14 -3.60 12.67
C ASP A 45 5.17 -2.83 11.75
N ALA A 46 5.68 -2.24 10.67
CA ALA A 46 4.87 -1.59 9.64
C ALA A 46 3.94 -2.60 8.94
N CYS A 47 4.42 -3.83 8.73
CA CYS A 47 3.61 -4.88 8.14
C CYS A 47 2.51 -5.37 9.08
N GLU A 48 2.81 -5.56 10.36
CA GLU A 48 1.81 -5.94 11.37
C GLU A 48 0.74 -4.85 11.54
N GLN A 49 1.16 -3.59 11.58
CA GLN A 49 0.28 -2.43 11.59
C GLN A 49 -0.67 -2.46 10.38
N ALA A 50 -0.15 -2.65 9.17
CA ALA A 50 -0.94 -2.69 7.96
C ALA A 50 -1.94 -3.87 7.92
N VAL A 51 -1.56 -5.05 8.41
CA VAL A 51 -2.48 -6.17 8.60
C VAL A 51 -3.61 -5.78 9.56
N GLY A 52 -3.29 -5.16 10.70
CA GLY A 52 -4.28 -4.69 11.67
C GLY A 52 -5.23 -3.64 11.12
N LEU A 53 -4.73 -2.72 10.28
CA LEU A 53 -5.52 -1.62 9.71
C LEU A 53 -6.44 -2.04 8.56
N THR A 54 -6.11 -3.12 7.86
CA THR A 54 -6.81 -3.52 6.62
C THR A 54 -7.49 -4.87 6.70
N GLY A 55 -7.13 -5.72 7.67
CA GLY A 55 -7.56 -7.11 7.77
C GLY A 55 -7.10 -7.98 6.61
N ARG A 56 -6.07 -7.54 5.86
CA ARG A 56 -5.50 -8.28 4.72
C ARG A 56 -4.34 -9.15 5.18
N SER A 57 -4.01 -10.17 4.38
CA SER A 57 -2.92 -11.07 4.72
C SER A 57 -1.57 -10.35 4.64
N ARG A 58 -0.58 -10.80 5.44
CA ARG A 58 0.80 -10.30 5.38
C ARG A 58 1.36 -10.35 3.96
N SER A 59 1.11 -11.45 3.24
CA SER A 59 1.56 -11.64 1.85
C SER A 59 0.97 -10.59 0.91
N ASP A 60 -0.33 -10.30 0.99
CA ASP A 60 -0.97 -9.31 0.12
C ASP A 60 -0.46 -7.91 0.40
N VAL A 61 -0.28 -7.56 1.67
CA VAL A 61 0.25 -6.27 2.10
C VAL A 61 1.68 -6.06 1.61
N CYS A 62 2.56 -7.05 1.80
CA CYS A 62 3.94 -6.99 1.30
C CYS A 62 4.00 -6.87 -0.22
N ARG A 63 3.20 -7.66 -0.95
CA ARG A 63 3.16 -7.63 -2.41
C ARG A 63 2.63 -6.30 -2.94
N ALA A 64 1.60 -5.75 -2.31
CA ALA A 64 1.05 -4.45 -2.69
C ALA A 64 2.05 -3.32 -2.46
N ALA A 65 2.79 -3.35 -1.35
CA ALA A 65 3.85 -2.38 -1.06
C ALA A 65 5.00 -2.45 -2.08
N ALA A 66 5.46 -3.65 -2.42
CA ALA A 66 6.48 -3.85 -3.45
C ALA A 66 6.00 -3.33 -4.82
N PHE A 67 4.79 -3.70 -5.23
CA PHE A 67 4.20 -3.23 -6.49
C PHE A 67 4.07 -1.70 -6.56
N PHE A 68 3.77 -1.04 -5.43
CA PHE A 68 3.59 0.41 -5.39
C PHE A 68 4.88 1.21 -5.66
N ILE A 69 6.05 0.63 -5.38
CA ILE A 69 7.35 1.30 -5.54
C ILE A 69 8.06 0.98 -6.86
N GLU A 70 7.51 0.06 -7.68
CA GLU A 70 7.99 -0.30 -9.03
C GLU A 70 7.43 0.63 -10.11
#